data_AF-A0A8C6NWH1-F1
#
_entry.id   AF-A0A8C6NWH1-F1
#
_cell.length_a   1.000
_cell.length_b   1.000
_cell.length_c   1.000
_cell.angle_alpha   90.00
_cell.angle_beta   90.00
_cell.angle_gamma   90.00
#
_symmetry.space_group_name_H-M   'P 1'
#
loop_
_entity.id
_entity.type
_entity.pdbx_description
1 polymer ?
#
loop_
_entity_poly.entity_id
_entity_poly.type
_entity_poly.pdbx_seq_one_letter_code
_entity_poly.pdbx_strand_id
1 'polypeptide(L)'
;MTTAARPTFEPARGGRGKGEGDLSALSKQYSSRDLPGHTKIKYRQPTQDAPEEVRARDFRRELEERERVACSKTAPKEWMRRGKRNVLSTTRCALSSTRNLWRNM
;
A
#
# COMPACT_ATOMS: atom_id res chain seq x y z
N MET A 1 -36.35 -6.14 -25.50
CA MET A 1 -34.90 -6.33 -25.29
C MET A 1 -34.67 -6.76 -23.86
N THR A 2 -34.10 -7.95 -23.62
CA THR A 2 -33.77 -8.45 -22.28
C THR A 2 -32.29 -8.17 -21.98
N THR A 3 -31.98 -7.59 -20.82
CA THR A 3 -30.60 -7.19 -20.46
C THR A 3 -29.81 -8.38 -19.89
N ALA A 4 -28.79 -8.82 -20.61
CA ALA A 4 -27.85 -9.86 -20.14
C ALA A 4 -26.88 -9.35 -19.07
N ALA A 5 -26.68 -8.02 -18.99
CA ALA A 5 -25.84 -7.40 -17.97
C ALA A 5 -26.52 -7.46 -16.60
N ARG A 6 -25.95 -8.23 -15.68
CA ARG A 6 -26.36 -8.34 -14.27
C ARG A 6 -25.17 -7.95 -13.38
N PRO A 7 -25.36 -7.17 -12.31
CA PRO A 7 -24.30 -6.90 -11.35
C PRO A 7 -23.97 -8.16 -10.54
N THR A 8 -22.70 -8.36 -10.20
CA THR A 8 -22.25 -9.38 -9.23
C THR A 8 -22.36 -8.82 -7.82
N PHE A 9 -23.32 -9.33 -7.04
CA PHE A 9 -23.51 -8.94 -5.64
C PHE A 9 -22.62 -9.73 -4.67
N GLU A 10 -22.28 -10.97 -5.01
CA GLU A 10 -21.41 -11.84 -4.24
C GLU A 10 -20.12 -12.14 -5.05
N PRO A 11 -18.92 -11.94 -4.47
CA PRO A 11 -17.67 -12.28 -5.14
C PRO A 11 -17.42 -13.80 -5.11
N ALA A 12 -16.64 -14.29 -6.08
CA ALA A 12 -16.20 -15.68 -6.07
C ALA A 12 -15.30 -15.97 -4.86
N ARG A 13 -15.58 -17.07 -4.16
CA ARG A 13 -14.79 -17.53 -3.00
C ARG A 13 -13.64 -18.44 -3.47
N GLY A 14 -12.41 -18.16 -3.01
CA GLY A 14 -11.26 -19.04 -3.22
C GLY A 14 -11.38 -20.35 -2.42
N GLY A 15 -10.57 -21.35 -2.78
CA GLY A 15 -10.53 -22.67 -2.15
C GLY A 15 -10.92 -23.84 -3.07
N ARG A 16 -11.25 -23.56 -4.33
CA ARG A 16 -11.71 -24.57 -5.32
C ARG A 16 -10.89 -24.57 -6.61
N GLY A 17 -9.91 -23.66 -6.73
CA GLY A 17 -9.06 -23.50 -7.90
C GLY A 17 -7.77 -24.32 -7.87
N LYS A 18 -6.96 -24.19 -8.93
CA LYS A 18 -5.63 -24.80 -9.01
C LYS A 18 -4.77 -24.37 -7.82
N GLY A 19 -4.31 -25.34 -7.03
CA GLY A 19 -3.38 -25.11 -5.91
C GLY A 19 -4.01 -24.73 -4.57
N GLU A 20 -5.35 -24.72 -4.45
CA GLU A 20 -6.04 -24.27 -3.23
C GLU A 20 -6.62 -25.42 -2.37
N GLY A 21 -6.67 -26.66 -2.89
CA GLY A 21 -7.13 -27.85 -2.17
C GLY A 21 -6.10 -28.98 -2.24
N ASP A 22 -6.53 -30.23 -2.44
CA ASP A 22 -5.60 -31.29 -2.85
C ASP A 22 -4.84 -30.76 -4.08
N LEU A 23 -3.50 -30.81 -4.08
CA LEU A 23 -2.59 -30.32 -5.16
C LEU A 23 -2.76 -31.08 -6.50
N SER A 24 -3.97 -31.58 -6.75
CA SER A 24 -4.33 -32.91 -7.24
C SER A 24 -5.61 -32.72 -8.07
N ALA A 25 -5.55 -32.67 -9.39
CA ALA A 25 -5.26 -33.84 -10.19
C ALA A 25 -3.90 -33.77 -10.90
N LEU A 26 -2.86 -33.24 -10.22
CA LEU A 26 -1.46 -33.19 -10.70
C LEU A 26 -1.37 -32.76 -12.16
N SER A 27 -2.06 -31.66 -12.47
CA SER A 27 -2.07 -31.07 -13.79
C SER A 27 -0.64 -30.73 -14.20
N LYS A 28 -0.18 -31.28 -15.31
CA LYS A 28 1.12 -30.96 -15.94
C LYS A 28 1.17 -29.57 -16.58
N GLN A 29 0.08 -28.80 -16.52
CA GLN A 29 0.03 -27.43 -17.05
C GLN A 29 0.72 -26.48 -16.08
N TYR A 30 1.76 -25.80 -16.56
CA TYR A 30 2.45 -24.70 -15.89
C TYR A 30 2.46 -23.48 -16.82
N SER A 31 2.39 -22.28 -16.25
CA SER A 31 2.58 -21.04 -16.99
C SER A 31 4.07 -20.71 -17.14
N SER A 32 4.43 -19.86 -18.10
CA SER A 32 5.79 -19.33 -18.20
C SER A 32 6.22 -18.55 -16.95
N ARG A 33 5.24 -18.00 -16.20
CA ARG A 33 5.47 -17.29 -14.93
C ARG A 33 5.76 -18.22 -13.75
N ASP A 34 5.35 -19.48 -13.83
CA ASP A 34 5.55 -20.46 -12.75
C ASP A 34 6.93 -21.14 -12.85
N LEU A 35 7.68 -20.82 -13.91
CA LEU A 35 9.05 -21.29 -14.05
C LEU A 35 9.93 -20.72 -12.92
N PRO A 36 10.97 -21.45 -12.48
CA PRO A 36 11.82 -21.02 -11.38
C PRO A 36 12.41 -19.62 -11.61
N GLY A 37 11.94 -18.66 -10.83
CA GLY A 37 12.43 -17.29 -10.79
C GLY A 37 12.69 -16.87 -9.34
N HIS A 38 13.82 -16.21 -9.08
CA HIS A 38 14.21 -15.78 -7.73
C HIS A 38 14.23 -16.91 -6.69
N THR A 39 14.90 -18.01 -7.02
CA THR A 39 15.06 -19.20 -6.15
C THR A 39 15.91 -18.96 -4.89
N LYS A 40 16.52 -17.77 -4.75
CA LYS A 40 17.36 -17.39 -3.61
C LYS A 40 16.79 -16.15 -2.93
N ILE A 41 16.43 -16.30 -1.65
CA ILE A 41 16.00 -15.20 -0.80
C ILE A 41 17.24 -14.42 -0.33
N LYS A 42 17.23 -13.10 -0.50
CA LYS A 42 18.28 -12.21 0.00
C LYS A 42 18.00 -11.85 1.45
N TYR A 43 19.00 -12.00 2.31
CA TYR A 43 18.95 -11.56 3.69
C TYR A 43 19.55 -10.16 3.84
N ARG A 44 19.01 -9.39 4.79
CA ARG A 44 19.56 -8.10 5.21
C ARG A 44 20.95 -8.33 5.79
N GLN A 45 21.96 -7.68 5.21
CA GLN A 45 23.32 -7.72 5.74
C GLN A 45 23.46 -6.78 6.95
N PRO A 46 24.46 -6.99 7.83
CA PRO A 46 24.85 -5.95 8.77
C PRO A 46 25.12 -4.66 7.98
N THR A 47 24.73 -3.49 8.51
CA THR A 47 24.62 -2.17 7.83
C THR A 47 23.39 -1.93 6.96
N GLN A 48 22.58 -2.95 6.65
CA GLN A 48 21.35 -2.81 5.86
C GLN A 48 20.08 -2.92 6.70
N ASP A 49 20.15 -2.56 7.99
CA ASP A 49 19.09 -2.77 8.99
C ASP A 49 18.85 -4.27 9.25
N ALA A 50 19.92 -4.98 9.62
CA ALA A 50 19.78 -6.33 10.16
C ALA A 50 18.93 -6.29 11.46
N PRO A 51 18.16 -7.35 11.76
CA PRO A 51 17.22 -7.35 12.89
C PRO A 51 17.91 -7.08 14.24
N GLU A 52 19.16 -7.49 14.41
CA GLU A 52 19.91 -7.26 15.63
C GLU A 52 20.30 -5.78 15.82
N GLU A 53 20.67 -5.09 14.75
CA GLU A 53 20.95 -3.64 14.78
C GLU A 53 19.67 -2.83 15.02
N VAL A 54 18.54 -3.26 14.43
CA VAL A 54 17.23 -2.64 14.66
C VAL A 54 16.81 -2.76 16.13
N ARG A 55 17.05 -3.91 16.77
CA ARG A 55 16.68 -4.11 18.19
C ARG A 55 17.48 -3.24 19.16
N ALA A 56 18.73 -2.93 18.84
CA ALA A 56 19.62 -2.16 19.70
C ALA A 56 19.47 -0.63 19.55
N ARG A 57 18.67 -0.14 18.59
CA ARG A 57 18.56 1.30 18.28
C ARG A 57 17.45 2.02 19.05
N ASP A 58 17.76 3.22 19.52
CA ASP A 58 16.80 4.14 20.13
C ASP A 58 16.14 5.03 19.05
N PHE A 59 15.06 4.55 18.43
CA PHE A 59 14.40 5.24 17.32
C PHE A 59 13.87 6.63 17.65
N ARG A 60 13.45 6.88 18.91
CA ARG A 60 12.89 8.20 19.30
C ARG A 60 13.94 9.31 19.18
N ARG A 61 15.12 9.07 19.76
CA ARG A 61 16.22 10.05 19.75
C ARG A 61 16.73 10.30 18.34
N GLU A 62 16.95 9.25 17.55
CA GLU A 62 17.42 9.38 16.16
C GLU A 62 16.41 10.11 15.27
N LEU A 63 15.11 9.89 15.48
CA LEU A 63 14.05 10.56 14.75
C LEU A 63 14.01 12.05 15.09
N GLU A 64 14.03 12.40 16.37
CA GLU A 64 14.04 13.81 16.82
C GLU A 64 15.25 14.58 16.28
N GLU A 65 16.43 13.96 16.27
CA GLU A 65 17.63 14.56 15.69
C GLU A 65 17.51 14.77 14.17
N ARG A 66 17.02 13.76 13.44
CA ARG A 66 16.79 13.86 11.99
C ARG A 66 15.72 14.91 11.65
N GLU A 67 14.66 15.01 12.45
CA GLU A 67 13.63 16.04 12.30
C GLU A 67 14.18 17.44 12.59
N ARG A 68 15.02 17.59 13.61
CA ARG A 68 15.69 18.87 13.90
C ARG A 68 16.59 19.30 12.74
N VAL A 69 17.38 18.38 12.18
CA VAL A 69 18.25 18.63 11.01
C VAL A 69 17.44 18.86 9.74
N ALA A 70 16.34 18.13 9.53
CA ALA A 70 15.45 18.34 8.39
C ALA A 70 14.78 19.71 8.50
N CYS A 71 14.27 20.09 9.67
CA CYS A 71 13.65 21.39 9.91
C CYS A 71 14.65 22.55 9.72
N SER A 72 15.89 22.40 10.16
CA SER A 72 16.93 23.43 9.96
C SER A 72 17.33 23.56 8.48
N LYS A 73 17.42 22.45 7.74
CA LYS A 73 17.71 22.44 6.29
C LYS A 73 16.54 22.91 5.43
N THR A 74 15.30 22.84 5.92
CA THR A 74 14.07 23.10 5.15
C THR A 74 13.26 24.33 5.60
N ALA A 75 13.78 25.20 6.47
CA ALA A 75 13.05 26.38 6.93
C ALA A 75 12.70 27.36 5.78
N PRO A 76 11.55 28.07 5.77
CA PRO A 76 10.20 27.71 6.22
C PRO A 76 9.16 27.81 5.05
N LYS A 77 9.58 27.79 3.78
CA LYS A 77 8.66 28.06 2.64
C LYS A 77 8.01 26.82 2.04
N GLU A 78 8.70 25.67 2.04
CA GLU A 78 8.26 24.49 1.29
C GLU A 78 7.45 23.51 2.16
N TRP A 79 7.86 23.27 3.41
CA TRP A 79 7.09 22.52 4.43
C TRP A 79 5.75 23.19 4.73
N MET A 80 5.74 24.52 4.92
CA MET A 80 4.51 25.29 5.16
C MET A 80 3.57 25.28 3.93
N ARG A 81 4.11 25.21 2.70
CA ARG A 81 3.34 25.04 1.44
C ARG A 81 2.78 23.63 1.26
N ARG A 82 3.47 22.58 1.72
CA ARG A 82 2.97 21.19 1.69
C ARG A 82 1.88 20.97 2.76
N GLY A 83 2.09 21.46 3.98
CA GLY A 83 1.08 21.43 5.04
C GLY A 83 -0.21 22.17 4.66
N LYS A 84 -0.10 23.40 4.11
CA LYS A 84 -1.27 24.15 3.61
C LYS A 84 -2.01 23.43 2.48
N ARG A 85 -1.32 22.76 1.54
CA ARG A 85 -1.97 22.00 0.46
C ARG A 85 -2.77 20.80 0.98
N ASN A 86 -2.26 20.09 1.99
CA ASN A 86 -2.94 18.93 2.58
C ASN A 86 -4.15 19.33 3.44
N VAL A 87 -4.11 20.49 4.12
CA VAL A 87 -5.26 21.05 4.82
C VAL A 87 -6.33 21.56 3.84
N LEU A 88 -5.92 22.20 2.73
CA LEU A 88 -6.83 22.72 1.71
C LEU A 88 -7.49 21.61 0.87
N SER A 89 -6.83 20.46 0.67
CA SER A 89 -7.44 19.29 0.03
C SER A 89 -8.47 18.63 0.94
N THR A 90 -8.17 18.51 2.24
CA THR A 90 -9.07 17.93 3.25
C THR A 90 -10.34 18.78 3.42
N THR A 91 -10.21 20.11 3.47
CA THR A 91 -11.38 21.02 3.55
C THR A 91 -12.18 21.09 2.26
N ARG A 92 -11.56 21.02 1.08
CA ARG A 92 -12.31 20.95 -0.21
C ARG A 92 -13.09 19.65 -0.38
N CYS A 93 -12.58 18.52 0.09
CA CYS A 93 -13.30 17.24 0.06
C CYS A 93 -14.52 17.24 1.00
N ALA A 94 -14.45 17.91 2.16
CA ALA A 94 -15.58 18.01 3.08
C ALA A 94 -16.72 18.92 2.56
N LEU A 95 -16.39 20.01 1.85
CA LEU A 95 -17.39 20.94 1.29
C LEU A 95 -18.01 20.47 -0.05
N SER A 96 -17.39 19.53 -0.76
CA SER A 96 -18.00 18.92 -1.96
C SER A 96 -18.95 17.76 -1.61
N SER A 97 -18.81 17.15 -0.43
CA SER A 97 -19.69 16.07 0.02
C SER A 97 -21.10 16.55 0.37
N THR A 98 -21.25 17.78 0.88
CA THR A 98 -22.57 18.36 1.24
C THR A 98 -23.29 19.07 0.08
N ARG A 99 -22.58 19.44 -1.00
CA ARG A 99 -23.20 20.10 -2.18
C ARG A 99 -23.71 19.14 -3.25
N ASN A 100 -23.28 17.87 -3.26
CA ASN A 100 -23.68 16.90 -4.27
C ASN A 100 -24.93 16.08 -3.91
N LEU A 101 -25.53 16.27 -2.71
CA LEU A 101 -26.76 15.59 -2.32
C LEU A 101 -28.04 16.17 -2.97
N TRP A 102 -27.96 17.33 -3.64
CA TRP A 102 -29.13 18.01 -4.22
C TRP A 102 -29.09 18.11 -5.76
N ARG A 103 -28.11 17.47 -6.41
CA ARG A 103 -27.90 17.58 -7.87
C ARG A 103 -28.23 16.30 -8.66
N ASN A 104 -28.83 15.32 -8.00
CA ASN A 104 -29.38 14.08 -8.57
C ASN A 104 -30.74 13.78 -7.93
N MET A 105 -31.70 14.68 -8.14
CA MET A 105 -33.13 14.43 -7.98
C MET A 105 -33.85 15.03 -9.18
#